data_AF-A0A7W4HTE8-F1
#
_entry.id   AF-A0A7W4HTE8-F1
#
_cell.length_a   1.000
_cell.length_b   1.000
_cell.length_c   1.000
_cell.angle_alpha   90.00
_cell.angle_beta   90.00
_cell.angle_gamma   90.00
#
_symmetry.space_group_name_H-M   'P 1'
#
loop_
_entity.id
_entity.type
_entity.pdbx_description
1 polymer ?
#
loop_
_entity_poly.entity_id
_entity_poly.type
_entity_poly.pdbx_seq_one_letter_code
_entity_poly.pdbx_strand_id
1 'polypeptide(L)'
;MHYYLIAPAKIVKADADTFTYHSQQPLAIGTIVVVPAGRQSLIGIVVRKTTKPEFATKEITTILDLPPLPHPLLQTAQWMSNYYIAHLALVLQTILPSGLTKKRRILSSNSTAATRRDRTHFVLNKDQSAAIDNLLNAKSGTVILHGVTGSGKTAVYIEYAKRLIATGKSVIVIVPEIALTAQLIAEFQHSFPNLITTHSQQTEAQRHHAWLQALNANHPNIAIGPRSALFMPFRNIGAIIIDEAHEPALKQDQTPRYSALRTAAVLAKHHRAIVVQGSA
;
A
#
# COMPACT_ATOMS: atom_id res chain seq x y z
N MET A 1 6.71 13.33 29.97
CA MET A 1 6.76 14.09 28.71
C MET A 1 7.70 13.39 27.73
N HIS A 2 7.21 13.08 26.53
CA HIS A 2 7.94 12.36 25.49
C HIS A 2 8.08 13.23 24.24
N TYR A 3 9.18 13.12 23.50
CA TYR A 3 9.48 13.94 22.33
C TYR A 3 9.60 13.09 21.07
N TYR A 4 9.11 13.61 19.95
CA TYR A 4 9.04 12.90 18.68
C TYR A 4 9.36 13.81 17.50
N LEU A 5 10.04 13.26 16.49
CA LEU A 5 10.09 13.82 15.15
C LEU A 5 8.83 13.41 14.39
N ILE A 6 8.11 14.41 13.90
CA ILE A 6 6.86 14.22 13.16
C ILE A 6 7.05 14.76 11.75
N ALA A 7 6.68 13.95 10.76
CA ALA A 7 6.61 14.34 9.35
C ALA A 7 5.19 14.82 9.02
N PRO A 8 4.96 16.12 8.78
CA PRO A 8 3.65 16.61 8.36
C PRO A 8 3.32 16.16 6.93
N ALA A 9 2.05 15.83 6.67
CA ALA A 9 1.55 15.50 5.32
C ALA A 9 1.29 16.76 4.46
N LYS A 10 1.98 17.87 4.77
CA LYS A 10 1.97 19.13 4.00
C LYS A 10 3.30 19.84 4.27
N ILE A 11 3.86 20.47 3.25
CA ILE A 11 5.13 21.22 3.38
C ILE A 11 4.92 22.37 4.37
N VAL A 12 5.70 22.38 5.45
CA VAL A 12 5.73 23.46 6.46
C VAL A 12 6.94 24.36 6.24
N LYS A 13 8.10 23.77 5.94
CA LYS A 13 9.31 24.46 5.46
C LYS A 13 9.90 23.66 4.31
N ALA A 14 10.48 24.33 3.31
CA ALA A 14 10.98 23.68 2.11
C ALA A 14 12.22 22.79 2.37
N ASP A 15 12.99 23.09 3.40
CA ASP A 15 14.27 22.48 3.76
C ASP A 15 14.15 21.48 4.94
N ALA A 16 12.94 21.23 5.44
CA ALA A 16 12.74 20.35 6.60
C ALA A 16 11.52 19.43 6.44
N ASP A 17 11.79 18.13 6.43
CA ASP A 17 10.76 17.09 6.35
C ASP A 17 10.08 16.78 7.68
N THR A 18 10.77 17.05 8.81
CA THR A 18 10.28 16.70 10.15
C THR A 18 10.49 17.81 11.15
N PHE A 19 9.63 17.85 12.17
CA PHE A 19 9.68 18.82 13.25
C PHE A 19 9.50 18.13 14.60
N THR A 20 10.08 18.70 15.65
CA THR A 20 10.00 18.12 17.01
C THR A 20 8.75 18.61 17.73
N TYR A 21 7.95 17.66 18.23
CA TYR A 21 6.79 17.90 19.08
C TYR A 21 6.87 17.04 20.34
N HIS A 22 6.02 17.32 21.31
CA HIS A 22 5.92 16.53 22.53
C HIS A 22 4.52 15.96 22.77
N SER A 23 4.45 14.89 23.56
CA SER A 23 3.21 14.30 24.06
C SER A 23 3.35 13.90 25.52
N GLN A 24 2.25 13.93 26.26
CA GLN A 24 2.19 13.41 27.62
C GLN A 24 2.27 11.89 27.67
N GLN A 25 1.76 11.20 26.64
CA GLN A 25 1.75 9.75 26.55
C GLN A 25 2.79 9.21 25.56
N PRO A 26 3.28 7.98 25.74
CA PRO A 26 4.16 7.33 24.77
C PRO A 26 3.41 7.03 23.47
N LEU A 27 4.05 7.27 22.33
CA LEU A 27 3.50 7.02 20.99
C LEU A 27 4.39 6.06 20.22
N ALA A 28 3.76 5.19 19.43
CA ALA A 28 4.47 4.30 18.53
C ALA A 28 4.94 5.05 17.27
N ILE A 29 5.99 4.55 16.63
CA ILE A 29 6.37 4.99 15.28
C ILE A 29 5.23 4.61 14.32
N GLY A 30 4.88 5.53 13.43
CA GLY A 30 3.77 5.39 12.49
C GLY A 30 2.43 5.90 12.99
N THR A 31 2.31 6.28 14.27
CA THR A 31 1.07 6.87 14.79
C THR A 31 0.72 8.13 14.01
N ILE A 32 -0.54 8.21 13.58
CA ILE A 32 -1.08 9.34 12.83
C ILE A 32 -1.64 10.35 13.83
N VAL A 33 -1.17 11.59 13.74
CA VAL A 33 -1.47 12.65 14.70
C VAL A 33 -1.85 13.94 14.00
N VAL A 34 -2.48 14.85 14.75
CA VAL A 34 -2.70 16.23 14.34
C VAL A 34 -1.75 17.11 15.13
N VAL A 35 -0.98 17.94 14.42
CA VAL A 35 0.01 18.84 15.01
C VAL A 35 -0.21 20.29 14.58
N PRO A 36 0.09 21.26 15.45
CA PRO A 36 0.03 22.67 15.10
C PRO A 36 1.23 23.09 14.24
N ALA A 37 0.96 23.78 13.14
CA ALA A 37 1.97 24.37 12.25
C ALA A 37 1.54 25.81 11.89
N GLY A 38 2.19 26.79 12.53
CA GLY A 38 1.74 28.19 12.46
C GLY A 38 0.31 28.34 12.98
N ARG A 39 -0.60 28.82 12.13
CA ARG A 39 -2.04 28.98 12.39
C ARG A 39 -2.88 27.77 11.96
N GLN A 40 -2.26 26.76 11.34
CA GLN A 40 -2.95 25.59 10.80
C GLN A 40 -2.73 24.37 11.70
N SER A 41 -3.65 23.41 11.62
CA SER A 41 -3.47 22.06 12.17
C SER A 41 -3.30 21.08 11.01
N LEU A 42 -2.26 20.26 11.07
CA LEU A 42 -1.88 19.36 9.98
C LEU A 42 -1.87 17.92 10.47
N ILE A 43 -2.24 16.99 9.57
CA ILE A 43 -1.91 15.57 9.75
C ILE A 43 -0.38 15.43 9.74
N GLY A 44 0.15 14.69 10.69
CA GLY A 44 1.55 14.28 10.74
C GLY A 44 1.70 12.83 11.17
N ILE A 45 2.84 12.25 10.84
CA ILE A 45 3.20 10.89 11.19
C ILE A 45 4.37 10.91 12.15
N VAL A 46 4.28 10.17 13.25
CA VAL A 46 5.40 9.97 14.17
C VAL A 46 6.47 9.13 13.47
N VAL A 47 7.61 9.74 13.14
CA VAL A 47 8.71 9.06 12.42
C VAL A 47 9.69 8.42 13.39
N ARG A 48 10.02 9.13 14.47
CA ARG A 48 11.03 8.68 15.44
C ARG A 48 10.80 9.31 16.81
N LYS A 49 11.10 8.57 17.88
CA LYS A 49 11.26 9.14 19.22
C LYS A 49 12.58 9.91 19.31
N THR A 50 12.61 11.01 20.05
CA THR A 50 13.82 11.82 20.25
C THR A 50 13.96 12.23 21.72
N THR A 51 15.11 12.77 22.07
CA THR A 51 15.36 13.39 23.38
C THR A 51 14.74 14.79 23.45
N LYS A 52 14.63 15.33 24.66
CA LYS A 52 14.17 16.70 24.89
C LYS A 52 15.11 17.68 24.17
N PRO A 53 14.60 18.53 23.25
CA PRO A 53 15.42 19.57 22.64
C PRO A 53 15.63 20.75 23.61
N GLU A 54 16.62 21.59 23.30
CA GLU A 54 16.92 22.81 24.06
C GLU A 54 15.92 23.94 23.79
N PHE A 55 15.17 23.86 22.68
CA PHE A 55 14.14 24.83 22.31
C PHE A 55 12.73 24.39 22.74
N ALA A 56 11.83 25.37 22.87
CA ALA A 56 10.43 25.11 23.17
C ALA A 56 9.74 24.35 22.04
N THR A 57 8.99 23.30 22.38
CA THR A 57 8.22 22.48 21.43
C THR A 57 6.74 22.66 21.64
N LYS A 58 5.94 22.50 20.58
CA LYS A 58 4.48 22.46 20.68
C LYS A 58 4.01 21.05 21.03
N GLU A 59 2.86 20.96 21.69
CA GLU A 59 2.20 19.70 21.99
C GLU A 59 1.51 19.13 20.74
N ILE A 60 1.47 17.80 20.65
CA ILE A 60 0.62 17.09 19.69
C ILE A 60 -0.86 17.31 20.08
N THR A 61 -1.65 17.89 19.17
CA THR A 61 -3.04 18.31 19.45
C THR A 61 -4.01 17.13 19.51
N THR A 62 -3.85 16.14 18.64
CA THR A 62 -4.75 14.99 18.59
C THR A 62 -3.99 13.76 18.14
N ILE A 63 -4.28 12.62 18.74
CA ILE A 63 -3.85 11.31 18.25
C ILE A 63 -5.07 10.67 17.60
N LEU A 64 -4.97 10.32 16.33
CA LEU A 64 -6.09 9.67 15.64
C LEU A 64 -6.23 8.25 16.17
N ASP A 65 -7.48 7.84 16.40
CA ASP A 65 -7.83 6.47 16.81
C ASP A 65 -7.71 5.52 15.61
N LEU A 66 -6.47 5.28 15.20
CA LEU A 66 -6.07 4.45 14.08
C LEU A 66 -4.80 3.69 14.46
N PRO A 67 -4.62 2.46 13.96
CA PRO A 67 -3.36 1.76 14.09
C PRO A 67 -2.20 2.57 13.50
N PRO A 68 -0.98 2.46 14.05
CA PRO A 68 0.20 3.05 13.43
C PRO A 68 0.41 2.51 12.02
N LEU A 69 0.91 3.36 11.12
CA LEU A 69 1.35 2.93 9.80
C LEU A 69 2.41 1.83 9.90
N PRO A 70 2.37 0.80 9.04
CA PRO A 70 3.40 -0.24 9.01
C PRO A 70 4.80 0.37 8.82
N HIS A 71 5.76 -0.05 9.64
CA HIS A 71 7.13 0.43 9.56
C HIS A 71 7.76 0.28 8.15
N PRO A 72 7.56 -0.83 7.42
CA PRO A 72 8.03 -0.96 6.03
C PRO A 72 7.51 0.12 5.08
N LEU A 73 6.27 0.57 5.26
CA LEU A 73 5.67 1.63 4.45
C LEU A 73 6.32 2.99 4.74
N LEU A 74 6.65 3.26 6.02
CA LEU A 74 7.38 4.47 6.42
C LEU A 74 8.81 4.48 5.90
N GLN A 75 9.51 3.33 5.96
CA GLN A 75 10.84 3.19 5.40
C GLN A 75 10.82 3.43 3.88
N THR A 76 9.81 2.89 3.20
CA THR A 76 9.60 3.13 1.77
C THR A 76 9.33 4.61 1.48
N ALA A 77 8.53 5.29 2.31
CA ALA A 77 8.26 6.73 2.15
C ALA A 77 9.54 7.57 2.26
N GLN A 78 10.38 7.29 3.26
CA GLN A 78 11.67 7.96 3.42
C GLN A 78 12.62 7.67 2.26
N TRP A 79 12.67 6.41 1.81
CA TRP A 79 13.45 6.04 0.63
C TRP A 79 12.97 6.78 -0.62
N MET A 80 11.66 6.86 -0.85
CA MET A 80 11.08 7.58 -1.98
C MET A 80 11.43 9.07 -1.94
N SER A 81 11.35 9.70 -0.77
CA SER A 81 11.71 11.11 -0.58
C SER A 81 13.16 11.36 -0.98
N ASN A 82 14.08 10.53 -0.48
CA ASN A 82 15.51 10.64 -0.78
C ASN A 82 15.82 10.33 -2.25
N TYR A 83 15.24 9.24 -2.78
CA TYR A 83 15.57 8.72 -4.10
C TYR A 83 14.99 9.58 -5.23
N TYR A 84 13.77 10.06 -5.07
CA TYR A 84 13.10 10.90 -6.07
C TYR A 84 13.29 12.41 -5.82
N ILE A 85 14.08 12.77 -4.80
CA ILE A 85 14.35 14.17 -4.40
C ILE A 85 13.03 14.93 -4.26
N ALA A 86 12.11 14.31 -3.52
CA ALA A 86 10.78 14.84 -3.27
C ALA A 86 10.60 15.08 -1.78
N HIS A 87 10.02 16.21 -1.42
CA HIS A 87 9.72 16.48 -0.01
C HIS A 87 8.82 15.38 0.56
N LEU A 88 9.17 14.85 1.73
CA LEU A 88 8.48 13.74 2.40
C LEU A 88 6.97 14.01 2.55
N ALA A 89 6.56 15.27 2.73
CA ALA A 89 5.15 15.66 2.79
C ALA A 89 4.37 15.22 1.53
N LEU A 90 4.95 15.38 0.34
CA LEU A 90 4.30 15.00 -0.92
C LEU A 90 4.27 13.48 -1.09
N VAL A 91 5.28 12.78 -0.59
CA VAL A 91 5.29 11.31 -0.54
C VAL A 91 4.18 10.81 0.39
N LEU A 92 4.05 11.40 1.58
CA LEU A 92 2.99 11.06 2.53
C LEU A 92 1.60 11.37 1.98
N GLN A 93 1.41 12.45 1.21
CA GLN A 93 0.14 12.71 0.49
C GLN A 93 -0.20 11.64 -0.55
N THR A 94 0.82 10.98 -1.11
CA THR A 94 0.61 9.87 -2.05
C THR A 94 0.21 8.58 -1.33
N ILE A 95 0.68 8.40 -0.09
CA ILE A 95 0.44 7.20 0.73
C ILE A 95 -0.88 7.29 1.52
N LEU A 96 -1.20 8.47 2.05
CA LEU A 96 -2.35 8.71 2.92
C LEU A 96 -3.61 9.03 2.10
N PRO A 97 -4.79 8.54 2.51
CA PRO A 97 -6.03 8.97 1.91
C PRO A 97 -6.36 10.41 2.34
N SER A 98 -7.10 11.13 1.51
CA SER A 98 -7.58 12.47 1.87
C SER A 98 -8.64 12.41 2.99
N GLY A 99 -8.69 13.44 3.83
CA GLY A 99 -9.75 13.62 4.82
C GLY A 99 -9.75 12.67 6.01
N LEU A 100 -8.58 12.25 6.50
CA LEU A 100 -8.40 11.44 7.72
C LEU A 100 -9.00 12.06 9.00
N THR A 101 -9.19 13.39 9.04
CA THR A 101 -9.85 14.08 10.16
C THR A 101 -11.36 14.22 10.00
N LYS A 102 -11.90 13.91 8.81
CA LYS A 102 -13.34 14.05 8.55
C LYS A 102 -14.08 12.84 9.11
N LYS A 103 -15.10 13.06 9.95
CA LYS A 103 -16.07 12.01 10.28
C LYS A 103 -16.88 11.69 9.03
N ARG A 104 -16.58 10.54 8.40
CA ARG A 104 -17.31 10.07 7.21
C ARG A 104 -18.31 8.99 7.63
N ARG A 105 -19.49 9.01 7.03
CA ARG A 105 -20.49 7.94 7.20
C ARG A 105 -19.89 6.63 6.67
N ILE A 106 -20.04 5.55 7.43
CA ILE A 106 -19.65 4.21 6.99
C ILE A 106 -20.45 3.92 5.70
N LEU A 107 -19.74 3.73 4.59
CA LEU A 107 -20.35 3.24 3.37
C LEU A 107 -20.75 1.80 3.66
N SER A 108 -22.06 1.51 3.68
CA SER A 108 -22.51 0.12 3.63
C SER A 108 -21.96 -0.47 2.34
N SER A 109 -21.09 -1.47 2.45
CA SER A 109 -20.73 -2.27 1.29
C SER A 109 -22.04 -2.90 0.81
N ASN A 110 -22.60 -2.38 -0.28
CA ASN A 110 -23.56 -3.16 -1.05
C ASN A 110 -22.73 -4.31 -1.60
N SER A 111 -22.70 -5.42 -0.87
CA SER A 111 -22.30 -6.70 -1.42
C SER A 111 -23.35 -7.01 -2.48
N THR A 112 -23.10 -6.59 -3.72
CA THR A 112 -23.71 -7.27 -4.84
C THR A 112 -23.24 -8.70 -4.68
N ALA A 113 -24.16 -9.57 -4.26
CA ALA A 113 -23.95 -11.00 -4.25
C ALA A 113 -23.65 -11.38 -5.70
N ALA A 114 -22.36 -11.41 -6.04
CA ALA A 114 -21.91 -11.90 -7.31
C ALA A 114 -22.39 -13.34 -7.35
N THR A 115 -23.32 -13.63 -8.26
CA THR A 115 -23.81 -14.97 -8.53
C THR A 115 -22.58 -15.83 -8.77
N ARG A 116 -22.26 -16.71 -7.80
CA ARG A 116 -21.20 -17.72 -7.93
C ARG A 116 -21.65 -18.65 -9.04
N ARG A 117 -21.26 -18.34 -10.27
CA ARG A 117 -21.23 -19.35 -11.31
C ARG A 117 -20.10 -20.29 -10.91
N ASP A 118 -20.45 -21.53 -10.56
CA ASP A 118 -19.48 -22.61 -10.38
C ASP A 118 -18.74 -22.74 -11.72
N ARG A 119 -17.52 -22.19 -11.78
CA ARG A 119 -16.62 -22.44 -12.89
C ARG A 119 -15.86 -23.73 -12.61
N THR A 120 -15.49 -24.41 -13.69
CA THR A 120 -14.67 -25.60 -13.68
C THR A 120 -13.41 -25.39 -12.83
N HIS A 121 -13.08 -26.40 -12.03
CA HIS A 121 -11.84 -26.43 -11.25
C HIS A 121 -10.66 -26.27 -12.20
N PHE A 122 -9.96 -25.12 -12.12
CA PHE A 122 -8.84 -24.83 -13.01
C PHE A 122 -7.67 -25.74 -12.62
N VAL A 123 -7.38 -26.74 -13.45
CA VAL A 123 -6.22 -27.62 -13.25
C VAL A 123 -5.02 -26.93 -13.88
N LEU A 124 -4.04 -26.60 -13.04
CA LEU A 124 -2.79 -25.99 -13.50
C LEU A 124 -2.00 -26.99 -14.35
N ASN A 125 -1.41 -26.50 -15.44
CA ASN A 125 -0.48 -27.32 -16.22
C ASN A 125 0.88 -27.44 -15.48
N LYS A 126 1.79 -28.24 -16.06
CA LYS A 126 3.12 -28.50 -15.47
C LYS A 126 3.94 -27.22 -15.31
N ASP A 127 3.93 -26.34 -16.31
CA ASP A 127 4.72 -25.11 -16.32
C ASP A 127 4.20 -24.11 -15.29
N GLN A 128 2.88 -23.97 -15.17
CA GLN A 128 2.24 -23.12 -14.16
C GLN A 128 2.53 -23.62 -12.74
N SER A 129 2.46 -24.94 -12.53
CA SER A 129 2.78 -25.54 -11.23
C SER A 129 4.24 -25.31 -10.86
N ALA A 130 5.17 -25.54 -11.80
CA ALA A 130 6.59 -25.27 -11.61
C ALA A 130 6.88 -23.78 -11.34
N ALA A 131 6.19 -22.87 -12.04
CA ALA A 131 6.31 -21.43 -11.81
C ALA A 131 5.89 -21.05 -10.38
N ILE A 132 4.78 -21.60 -9.88
CA ILE A 132 4.30 -21.36 -8.51
C ILE A 132 5.30 -21.91 -7.49
N ASP A 133 5.83 -23.11 -7.70
CA ASP A 133 6.80 -23.70 -6.79
C ASP A 133 8.11 -22.89 -6.75
N ASN A 134 8.57 -22.39 -7.90
CA ASN A 134 9.69 -21.46 -7.97
C ASN A 134 9.41 -20.15 -7.21
N LEU A 135 8.21 -19.60 -7.34
CA LEU A 135 7.81 -18.39 -6.62
C LEU A 135 7.75 -18.60 -5.10
N LEU A 136 7.27 -19.76 -4.64
CA LEU A 136 7.21 -20.09 -3.20
C LEU A 136 8.59 -20.33 -2.60
N ASN A 137 9.53 -20.85 -3.39
CA ASN A 137 10.91 -21.07 -2.96
C ASN A 137 11.77 -19.80 -3.01
N ALA A 138 11.32 -18.77 -3.70
CA ALA A 138 12.01 -17.48 -3.77
C ALA A 138 11.95 -16.77 -2.42
N LYS A 139 13.12 -16.44 -1.85
CA LYS A 139 13.23 -15.84 -0.50
C LYS A 139 13.09 -14.32 -0.49
N SER A 140 13.56 -13.64 -1.53
CA SER A 140 13.47 -12.18 -1.68
C SER A 140 13.85 -11.76 -3.10
N GLY A 141 13.39 -10.59 -3.53
CA GLY A 141 13.79 -9.97 -4.80
C GLY A 141 12.66 -9.92 -5.82
N THR A 142 13.03 -9.83 -7.09
CA THR A 142 12.10 -9.70 -8.21
C THR A 142 12.19 -10.95 -9.09
N VAL A 143 11.05 -11.53 -9.41
CA VAL A 143 10.91 -12.66 -10.33
C VAL A 143 10.09 -12.20 -11.53
N ILE A 144 10.54 -12.56 -12.73
CA ILE A 144 9.81 -12.29 -13.96
C ILE A 144 8.97 -13.52 -14.31
N LEU A 145 7.66 -13.34 -14.45
CA LEU A 145 6.77 -14.35 -15.02
C LEU A 145 6.50 -13.98 -16.48
N HIS A 146 7.29 -14.56 -17.37
CA HIS A 146 7.20 -14.33 -18.80
C HIS A 146 6.23 -15.34 -19.45
N GLY A 147 5.27 -14.84 -20.21
CA GLY A 147 4.37 -15.68 -20.98
C GLY A 147 3.42 -14.85 -21.84
N VAL A 148 3.22 -15.28 -23.09
CA VAL A 148 2.30 -14.63 -24.04
C VAL A 148 0.88 -14.52 -23.47
N THR A 149 0.08 -13.60 -23.98
CA THR A 149 -1.34 -13.47 -23.61
C THR A 149 -2.07 -14.79 -23.81
N GLY A 150 -2.89 -15.20 -22.84
CA GLY A 150 -3.61 -16.48 -22.86
C GLY A 150 -2.82 -17.69 -22.34
N SER A 151 -1.52 -17.56 -22.01
CA SER A 151 -0.73 -18.63 -21.37
C SER A 151 -1.15 -18.98 -19.93
N GLY A 152 -2.04 -18.18 -19.33
CA GLY A 152 -2.58 -18.42 -17.99
C GLY A 152 -1.76 -17.81 -16.85
N LYS A 153 -1.01 -16.73 -17.10
CA LYS A 153 -0.31 -15.95 -16.04
C LYS A 153 -1.22 -15.61 -14.86
N THR A 154 -2.47 -15.23 -15.14
CA THR A 154 -3.46 -14.91 -14.11
C THR A 154 -3.73 -16.07 -13.16
N ALA A 155 -3.82 -17.30 -13.67
CA ALA A 155 -4.03 -18.48 -12.84
C ALA A 155 -2.85 -18.70 -11.87
N VAL A 156 -1.62 -18.45 -12.33
CA VAL A 156 -0.41 -18.47 -11.49
C VAL A 156 -0.49 -17.40 -10.39
N TYR A 157 -0.88 -16.17 -10.72
CA TYR A 157 -1.02 -15.11 -9.71
C TYR A 157 -2.04 -15.45 -8.63
N ILE A 158 -3.21 -15.95 -9.03
CA ILE A 158 -4.31 -16.29 -8.12
C ILE A 158 -3.89 -17.44 -7.19
N GLU A 159 -3.33 -18.52 -7.74
CA GLU A 159 -2.91 -19.67 -6.92
C GLU A 159 -1.76 -19.29 -5.98
N TYR A 160 -0.77 -18.53 -6.47
CA TYR A 160 0.31 -18.03 -5.63
C TYR A 160 -0.22 -17.15 -4.49
N ALA A 161 -1.17 -16.25 -4.78
CA ALA A 161 -1.80 -15.41 -3.77
C ALA A 161 -2.60 -16.24 -2.75
N LYS A 162 -3.33 -17.29 -3.17
CA LYS A 162 -4.02 -18.22 -2.25
C LYS A 162 -3.05 -18.85 -1.26
N ARG A 163 -1.92 -19.38 -1.76
CA ARG A 163 -0.89 -20.00 -0.91
C ARG A 163 -0.28 -18.99 0.07
N LEU A 164 -0.03 -17.75 -0.34
CA LEU A 164 0.48 -16.71 0.56
C LEU A 164 -0.54 -16.29 1.63
N ILE A 165 -1.80 -16.08 1.25
CA ILE A 165 -2.89 -15.78 2.19
C ILE A 165 -3.02 -16.89 3.24
N ALA A 166 -2.94 -18.16 2.83
CA ALA A 166 -2.99 -19.31 3.75
C ALA A 166 -1.84 -19.31 4.77
N THR A 167 -0.69 -18.69 4.44
CA THR A 167 0.45 -18.51 5.36
C THR A 167 0.39 -17.21 6.18
N GLY A 168 -0.73 -16.48 6.15
CA GLY A 168 -0.88 -15.24 6.92
C GLY A 168 -0.24 -14.01 6.28
N LYS A 169 0.05 -14.04 4.98
CA LYS A 169 0.69 -12.93 4.25
C LYS A 169 -0.28 -12.28 3.26
N SER A 170 -0.40 -10.96 3.32
CA SER A 170 -1.18 -10.15 2.38
C SER A 170 -0.50 -10.04 1.00
N VAL A 171 -1.29 -9.76 -0.03
CA VAL A 171 -0.80 -9.61 -1.41
C VAL A 171 -1.31 -8.30 -2.01
N ILE A 172 -0.44 -7.60 -2.73
CA ILE A 172 -0.82 -6.44 -3.55
C ILE A 172 -0.71 -6.86 -5.01
N VAL A 173 -1.74 -6.57 -5.80
CA VAL A 173 -1.78 -6.82 -7.24
C VAL A 173 -1.96 -5.49 -7.95
N ILE A 174 -0.94 -5.07 -8.69
CA ILE A 174 -0.94 -3.87 -9.50
C ILE A 174 -1.30 -4.27 -10.92
N VAL A 175 -2.33 -3.61 -11.45
CA VAL A 175 -2.84 -3.84 -12.80
C VAL A 175 -2.87 -2.50 -13.55
N PRO A 176 -2.58 -2.45 -14.85
CA PRO A 176 -2.67 -1.20 -15.63
C PRO A 176 -4.10 -0.66 -15.73
N GLU A 177 -4.30 0.64 -15.93
CA GLU A 177 -5.65 1.24 -16.02
C GLU A 177 -6.29 1.06 -17.43
N ILE A 178 -6.46 -0.17 -17.94
CA ILE A 178 -7.10 -0.47 -19.24
C ILE A 178 -8.11 -1.63 -19.20
N ALA A 179 -9.01 -1.72 -20.18
CA ALA A 179 -10.16 -2.64 -20.23
C ALA A 179 -9.88 -4.13 -19.92
N LEU A 180 -8.69 -4.63 -20.27
CA LEU A 180 -8.25 -6.01 -19.98
C LEU A 180 -8.12 -6.30 -18.46
N THR A 181 -8.05 -5.27 -17.62
CA THR A 181 -7.99 -5.44 -16.16
C THR A 181 -9.33 -5.70 -15.49
N ALA A 182 -10.46 -5.40 -16.14
CA ALA A 182 -11.78 -5.74 -15.58
C ALA A 182 -11.94 -7.26 -15.44
N GLN A 183 -11.42 -8.03 -16.41
CA GLN A 183 -11.42 -9.49 -16.35
C GLN A 183 -10.53 -10.00 -15.21
N LEU A 184 -9.30 -9.48 -15.09
CA LEU A 184 -8.38 -9.86 -14.02
C LEU A 184 -8.98 -9.57 -12.63
N ILE A 185 -9.59 -8.39 -12.45
CA ILE A 185 -10.28 -8.04 -11.20
C ILE A 185 -11.43 -9.00 -10.93
N ALA A 186 -12.24 -9.35 -11.93
CA ALA A 186 -13.33 -10.31 -11.76
C ALA A 186 -12.85 -11.70 -11.34
N GLU A 187 -11.73 -12.17 -11.91
CA GLU A 187 -11.12 -13.47 -11.54
C GLU A 187 -10.60 -13.46 -10.09
N PHE A 188 -10.00 -12.35 -9.65
CA PHE A 188 -9.60 -12.16 -8.26
C PHE A 188 -10.82 -12.03 -7.32
N GLN A 189 -11.85 -11.27 -7.69
CA GLN A 189 -13.07 -11.12 -6.88
C GLN A 189 -13.78 -12.45 -6.66
N HIS A 190 -13.80 -13.31 -7.68
CA HIS A 190 -14.36 -14.65 -7.57
C HIS A 190 -13.55 -15.53 -6.60
N SER A 191 -12.22 -15.44 -6.66
CA SER A 191 -11.31 -16.26 -5.83
C SER A 191 -11.19 -15.76 -4.39
N PHE A 192 -11.42 -14.46 -4.15
CA PHE A 192 -11.19 -13.79 -2.88
C PHE A 192 -12.39 -12.91 -2.49
N PRO A 193 -13.30 -13.41 -1.61
CA PRO A 193 -14.50 -12.67 -1.21
C PRO A 193 -14.22 -11.32 -0.53
N ASN A 194 -13.08 -11.18 0.16
CA ASN A 194 -12.69 -9.99 0.91
C ASN A 194 -11.62 -9.16 0.18
N LEU A 195 -11.69 -9.13 -1.15
CA LEU A 195 -10.77 -8.37 -2.00
C LEU A 195 -10.99 -6.86 -1.85
N ILE A 196 -9.90 -6.13 -1.57
CA ILE A 196 -9.90 -4.67 -1.56
C ILE A 196 -9.61 -4.21 -2.99
N THR A 197 -10.60 -3.65 -3.67
CA THR A 197 -10.40 -3.09 -5.02
C THR A 197 -10.16 -1.59 -4.95
N THR A 198 -9.18 -1.10 -5.70
CA THR A 198 -9.00 0.32 -5.98
C THR A 198 -9.00 0.59 -7.48
N HIS A 199 -9.60 1.71 -7.88
CA HIS A 199 -9.63 2.16 -9.28
C HIS A 199 -9.73 3.69 -9.34
N SER A 200 -9.33 4.26 -10.47
CA SER A 200 -9.27 5.73 -10.66
C SER A 200 -10.63 6.42 -10.55
N GLN A 201 -11.72 5.73 -10.92
CA GLN A 201 -13.09 6.23 -10.79
C GLN A 201 -13.64 6.23 -9.34
N GLN A 202 -12.89 5.72 -8.36
CA GLN A 202 -13.34 5.76 -6.97
C GLN A 202 -13.38 7.18 -6.43
N THR A 203 -14.47 7.48 -5.74
CA THR A 203 -14.58 8.69 -4.93
C THR A 203 -13.50 8.70 -3.83
N GLU A 204 -13.14 9.89 -3.35
CA GLU A 204 -12.29 10.02 -2.16
C GLU A 204 -12.90 9.26 -0.97
N ALA A 205 -14.24 9.25 -0.89
CA ALA A 205 -15.13 8.30 -0.21
C ALA A 205 -14.54 6.89 -0.03
N GLN A 206 -14.57 6.20 -1.16
CA GLN A 206 -14.26 4.78 -1.30
C GLN A 206 -12.77 4.52 -1.09
N ARG A 207 -11.88 5.37 -1.62
CA ARG A 207 -10.43 5.22 -1.42
C ARG A 207 -10.05 5.29 0.06
N HIS A 208 -10.64 6.23 0.78
CA HIS A 208 -10.44 6.36 2.23
C HIS A 208 -10.94 5.12 2.98
N HIS A 209 -12.11 4.59 2.62
CA HIS A 209 -12.66 3.38 3.23
C HIS A 209 -11.78 2.15 2.98
N ALA A 210 -11.36 1.92 1.73
CA ALA A 210 -10.47 0.82 1.36
C ALA A 210 -9.13 0.88 2.11
N TRP A 211 -8.56 2.10 2.23
CA TRP A 211 -7.32 2.31 2.97
C TRP A 211 -7.48 2.05 4.47
N LEU A 212 -8.58 2.51 5.08
CA LEU A 212 -8.88 2.22 6.49
C LEU A 212 -9.13 0.72 6.72
N GLN A 213 -9.81 0.04 5.80
CA GLN A 213 -10.01 -1.41 5.86
C GLN A 213 -8.66 -2.13 5.87
N ALA A 214 -7.72 -1.73 5.00
CA ALA A 214 -6.38 -2.29 4.96
C ALA A 214 -5.56 -2.01 6.22
N LEU A 215 -5.65 -0.79 6.79
CA LEU A 215 -4.89 -0.40 7.99
C LEU A 215 -5.38 -1.14 9.24
N ASN A 216 -6.71 -1.30 9.36
CA ASN A 216 -7.36 -1.94 10.51
C ASN A 216 -7.46 -3.47 10.38
N ALA A 217 -7.08 -4.04 9.24
CA ALA A 217 -7.11 -5.48 9.03
C ALA A 217 -6.17 -6.20 10.01
N ASN A 218 -6.74 -7.17 10.74
CA ASN A 218 -6.01 -8.09 11.61
C ASN A 218 -5.80 -9.48 10.98
N HIS A 219 -6.19 -9.63 9.71
CA HIS A 219 -6.02 -10.85 8.91
C HIS A 219 -5.36 -10.47 7.57
N PRO A 220 -4.78 -11.43 6.83
CA PRO A 220 -4.23 -11.12 5.53
C PRO A 220 -5.34 -10.72 4.55
N ASN A 221 -5.02 -9.79 3.66
CA ASN A 221 -5.93 -9.28 2.63
C ASN A 221 -5.22 -9.26 1.27
N ILE A 222 -6.04 -9.17 0.23
CA ILE A 222 -5.55 -8.87 -1.11
C ILE A 222 -6.06 -7.49 -1.49
N ALA A 223 -5.17 -6.64 -2.00
CA ALA A 223 -5.55 -5.43 -2.69
C ALA A 223 -5.24 -5.58 -4.18
N ILE A 224 -6.18 -5.18 -5.04
CA ILE A 224 -5.98 -5.10 -6.48
C ILE A 224 -6.35 -3.70 -6.99
N GLY A 225 -5.53 -3.16 -7.89
CA GLY A 225 -5.85 -1.88 -8.51
C GLY A 225 -4.68 -1.27 -9.26
N PRO A 226 -4.77 0.01 -9.62
CA PRO A 226 -3.69 0.72 -10.31
C PRO A 226 -2.51 0.94 -9.37
N ARG A 227 -1.50 1.66 -9.85
CA ARG A 227 -0.27 1.98 -9.09
C ARG A 227 -0.48 2.42 -7.65
N SER A 228 -1.54 3.19 -7.37
CA SER A 228 -1.84 3.69 -6.02
C SER A 228 -2.17 2.58 -5.02
N ALA A 229 -2.58 1.39 -5.48
CA ALA A 229 -2.75 0.21 -4.64
C ALA A 229 -1.45 -0.23 -3.96
N LEU A 230 -0.28 0.16 -4.50
CA LEU A 230 1.03 -0.10 -3.90
C LEU A 230 1.14 0.42 -2.47
N PHE A 231 0.41 1.47 -2.13
CA PHE A 231 0.48 2.13 -0.82
C PHE A 231 -0.58 1.64 0.17
N MET A 232 -1.25 0.50 -0.11
CA MET A 232 -2.14 -0.13 0.86
C MET A 232 -1.37 -0.53 2.11
N PRO A 233 -1.80 -0.09 3.32
CA PRO A 233 -1.03 -0.20 4.55
C PRO A 233 -1.12 -1.60 5.19
N PHE A 234 -0.78 -2.65 4.44
CA PHE A 234 -0.71 -4.01 4.98
C PHE A 234 0.49 -4.19 5.90
N ARG A 235 0.26 -4.89 7.02
CA ARG A 235 1.31 -5.15 8.02
C ARG A 235 2.33 -6.19 7.56
N ASN A 236 1.88 -7.22 6.83
CA ASN A 236 2.70 -8.36 6.43
C ASN A 236 2.45 -8.71 4.95
N ILE A 237 3.17 -8.05 4.03
CA ILE A 237 3.09 -8.34 2.59
C ILE A 237 3.96 -9.55 2.28
N GLY A 238 3.42 -10.54 1.59
CA GLY A 238 4.16 -11.70 1.08
C GLY A 238 4.59 -11.56 -0.36
N ALA A 239 3.79 -10.88 -1.18
CA ALA A 239 4.14 -10.56 -2.55
C ALA A 239 3.49 -9.27 -3.04
N ILE A 240 4.16 -8.64 -4.01
CA ILE A 240 3.62 -7.58 -4.84
C ILE A 240 3.66 -8.09 -6.28
N ILE A 241 2.51 -8.35 -6.86
CA ILE A 241 2.35 -8.81 -8.24
C ILE A 241 2.07 -7.59 -9.10
N ILE A 242 2.78 -7.45 -10.22
CA ILE A 242 2.59 -6.37 -11.18
C ILE A 242 2.34 -7.02 -12.53
N ASP A 243 1.12 -6.91 -13.02
CA ASP A 243 0.77 -7.37 -14.36
C ASP A 243 1.13 -6.33 -15.41
N GLU A 244 1.48 -6.79 -16.61
CA GLU A 244 2.00 -5.97 -17.71
C GLU A 244 3.08 -4.97 -17.25
N ALA A 245 4.15 -5.50 -16.64
CA ALA A 245 5.22 -4.72 -16.03
C ALA A 245 5.99 -3.81 -17.00
N HIS A 246 5.80 -3.97 -18.32
CA HIS A 246 6.37 -3.12 -19.35
C HIS A 246 5.57 -1.83 -19.61
N GLU A 247 4.36 -1.70 -19.05
CA GLU A 247 3.46 -0.57 -19.32
C GLU A 247 4.01 0.77 -18.79
N PRO A 248 4.11 1.82 -19.62
CA PRO A 248 4.56 3.16 -19.20
C PRO A 248 3.69 3.76 -18.11
N ALA A 249 2.40 3.36 -18.04
CA ALA A 249 1.46 3.78 -17.01
C ALA A 249 1.98 3.51 -15.59
N LEU A 250 2.96 2.62 -15.40
CA LEU A 250 3.61 2.36 -14.10
C LEU A 250 4.53 3.50 -13.60
N LYS A 251 4.75 4.57 -14.40
CA LYS A 251 5.54 5.76 -14.05
C LYS A 251 4.67 6.97 -13.71
N GLN A 252 4.81 7.51 -12.51
CA GLN A 252 4.07 8.70 -12.06
C GLN A 252 4.69 9.99 -12.61
N ASP A 253 3.84 10.87 -13.18
CA ASP A 253 4.27 12.14 -13.78
C ASP A 253 4.27 13.31 -12.79
N GLN A 254 3.44 13.25 -11.76
CA GLN A 254 3.38 14.24 -10.68
C GLN A 254 4.37 13.89 -9.56
N THR A 255 4.82 14.89 -8.79
CA THR A 255 5.71 14.67 -7.65
C THR A 255 5.00 13.90 -6.52
N PRO A 256 5.61 12.86 -5.92
CA PRO A 256 6.89 12.25 -6.30
C PRO A 256 6.78 11.49 -7.62
N ARG A 257 7.68 11.75 -8.58
CA ARG A 257 7.67 11.11 -9.91
C ARG A 257 8.19 9.68 -9.84
N TYR A 258 7.53 8.84 -9.05
CA TYR A 258 7.99 7.50 -8.71
C TYR A 258 7.71 6.47 -9.82
N SER A 259 8.49 5.39 -9.83
CA SER A 259 8.23 4.20 -10.65
C SER A 259 7.61 3.13 -9.75
N ALA A 260 6.42 2.64 -10.10
CA ALA A 260 5.74 1.62 -9.32
C ALA A 260 6.59 0.34 -9.21
N LEU A 261 7.29 -0.06 -10.28
CA LEU A 261 8.20 -1.21 -10.28
C LEU A 261 9.30 -1.06 -9.22
N ARG A 262 9.97 0.10 -9.18
CA ARG A 262 11.08 0.34 -8.25
C ARG A 262 10.59 0.49 -6.82
N THR A 263 9.51 1.25 -6.62
CA THR A 263 8.91 1.42 -5.29
C THR A 263 8.38 0.08 -4.76
N ALA A 264 7.83 -0.79 -5.61
CA ALA A 264 7.42 -2.14 -5.23
C ALA A 264 8.61 -3.00 -4.78
N ALA A 265 9.73 -2.98 -5.50
CA ALA A 265 10.94 -3.70 -5.08
C ALA A 265 11.44 -3.25 -3.70
N VAL A 266 11.38 -1.95 -3.40
CA VAL A 266 11.78 -1.40 -2.10
C VAL A 266 10.78 -1.79 -1.01
N LEU A 267 9.49 -1.61 -1.24
CA LEU A 267 8.46 -2.00 -0.30
C LEU A 267 8.53 -3.50 0.02
N ALA A 268 8.65 -4.33 -1.02
CA ALA A 268 8.80 -5.77 -0.88
C ALA A 268 10.05 -6.13 -0.08
N LYS A 269 11.19 -5.47 -0.34
CA LYS A 269 12.42 -5.66 0.46
C LYS A 269 12.19 -5.38 1.95
N HIS A 270 11.49 -4.30 2.29
CA HIS A 270 11.19 -3.97 3.69
C HIS A 270 10.25 -4.97 4.36
N HIS A 271 9.40 -5.65 3.59
CA HIS A 271 8.56 -6.75 4.07
C HIS A 271 9.21 -8.15 3.97
N ARG A 272 10.40 -8.27 3.35
CA ARG A 272 10.98 -9.56 2.94
C ARG A 272 10.03 -10.37 2.03
N ALA A 273 9.39 -9.67 1.11
CA ALA A 273 8.45 -10.17 0.13
C ALA A 273 9.10 -10.34 -1.26
N ILE A 274 8.39 -10.99 -2.17
CA ILE A 274 8.74 -11.12 -3.58
C ILE A 274 7.97 -10.11 -4.42
N VAL A 275 8.63 -9.52 -5.41
CA VAL A 275 7.94 -8.84 -6.52
C VAL A 275 7.82 -9.80 -7.69
N VAL A 276 6.60 -9.98 -8.22
CA VAL A 276 6.37 -10.74 -9.45
C VAL A 276 6.04 -9.75 -10.56
N GLN A 277 6.82 -9.77 -11.63
CA GLN A 277 6.58 -8.94 -12.81
C GLN A 277 6.09 -9.82 -13.96
N GLY A 278 4.82 -9.66 -14.30
CA GLY A 278 4.20 -10.26 -15.47
C GLY A 278 4.57 -9.52 -16.73
N SER A 279 5.01 -10.22 -17.76
CA SER A 279 5.10 -9.66 -19.12
C SER A 279 4.80 -10.73 -20.15
N ALA A 280 4.21 -10.30 -21.27
CA ALA A 280 4.26 -11.04 -22.53
C ALA A 280 5.62 -10.84 -23.23
#